data_AF-D4E111-F1
#
_entry.id   AF-D4E111-F1
#
_cell.length_a   1.000
_cell.length_b   1.000
_cell.length_c   1.000
_cell.angle_alpha   90.00
_cell.angle_beta   90.00
_cell.angle_gamma   90.00
#
_symmetry.space_group_name_H-M   'P 1'
#
loop_
_entity.id
_entity.type
_entity.pdbx_description
1 polymer ?
#
loop_
_entity_poly.entity_id
_entity_poly.type
_entity_poly.pdbx_seq_one_letter_code
_entity_poly.pdbx_strand_id
1 'polypeptide(L)'
;MVLFGKLAEVAGEYLRKGSQVYIEGALQTRKWTDQAGVEKYTTEVVVNVGGTMQMLGGRQGGGAPAGGGQAAGGQGNWGQPQQPQGGNQFSGGQQSRPAQNSNAPAASSNEPPMDFDDDIPF
;
A
#
# COMPACT_ATOMS: atom_id res chain seq x y z
N MET A 1 -12.51 -8.30 5.20
CA MET A 1 -11.65 -7.12 5.37
C MET A 1 -12.37 -6.15 6.29
N VAL A 2 -11.63 -5.46 7.15
CA VAL A 2 -12.17 -4.40 8.02
C VAL A 2 -11.39 -3.11 7.76
N LEU A 3 -12.12 -2.02 7.52
CA LEU A 3 -11.61 -0.66 7.31
C LEU A 3 -12.11 0.23 8.45
N PHE A 4 -11.28 1.18 8.88
CA PHE A 4 -11.62 2.12 9.95
C PHE A 4 -11.39 3.58 9.54
N GLY A 5 -12.02 4.50 10.28
CA GLY A 5 -11.84 5.94 10.13
C GLY A 5 -12.05 6.42 8.68
N LYS A 6 -11.16 7.32 8.23
CA LYS A 6 -11.24 7.95 6.90
C LYS A 6 -11.25 6.94 5.74
N LEU A 7 -10.58 5.79 5.88
CA LEU A 7 -10.62 4.76 4.82
C LEU A 7 -12.00 4.12 4.71
N ALA A 8 -12.72 3.96 5.83
CA ALA A 8 -14.09 3.46 5.82
C ALA A 8 -15.05 4.47 5.18
N GLU A 9 -14.85 5.77 5.41
CA GLU A 9 -15.63 6.85 4.78
C GLU A 9 -15.45 6.83 3.25
N VAL A 10 -14.19 6.84 2.78
CA VAL A 10 -13.87 6.76 1.35
C VAL A 10 -14.43 5.46 0.75
N ALA A 11 -14.34 4.34 1.47
CA ALA A 11 -14.91 3.08 1.02
C ALA A 11 -16.44 3.16 0.87
N GLY A 12 -17.14 3.75 1.84
CA GLY A 12 -18.59 3.94 1.78
C GLY A 12 -19.02 4.85 0.62
N GLU A 13 -18.27 5.92 0.37
CA GLU A 13 -18.57 6.87 -0.72
C GLU A 13 -18.35 6.25 -2.10
N TYR A 14 -17.22 5.58 -2.32
CA TYR A 14 -16.76 5.22 -3.67
C TYR A 14 -16.82 3.72 -4.00
N LEU A 15 -16.77 2.82 -3.01
CA LEU A 15 -16.82 1.38 -3.29
C LEU A 15 -18.25 0.92 -3.47
N ARG A 16 -18.44 0.10 -4.51
CA ARG A 16 -19.68 -0.61 -4.82
C ARG A 16 -19.37 -2.08 -5.03
N LYS A 17 -20.41 -2.92 -5.01
CA LYS A 17 -20.23 -4.34 -5.35
C LYS A 17 -19.61 -4.46 -6.74
N GLY A 18 -18.51 -5.22 -6.84
CA GLY A 18 -17.76 -5.39 -8.08
C GLY A 18 -16.63 -4.38 -8.30
N SER A 19 -16.47 -3.37 -7.43
CA SER A 19 -15.30 -2.48 -7.47
C SER A 19 -14.01 -3.27 -7.25
N GLN A 20 -13.05 -3.10 -8.15
CA GLN A 20 -11.72 -3.66 -8.01
C GLN A 20 -10.85 -2.76 -7.15
N VAL A 21 -10.22 -3.34 -6.13
CA VAL A 21 -9.38 -2.63 -5.16
C VAL A 21 -8.14 -3.44 -4.81
N TYR A 22 -7.05 -2.73 -4.52
CA TYR A 22 -5.87 -3.25 -3.83
C TYR A 22 -5.97 -2.89 -2.34
N ILE A 23 -5.61 -3.83 -1.47
CA ILE A 23 -5.66 -3.70 -0.02
C ILE A 23 -4.37 -4.25 0.58
N GLU A 24 -3.78 -3.48 1.48
CA GLU A 24 -2.67 -3.89 2.33
C GLU A 24 -3.07 -3.73 3.80
N GLY A 25 -2.85 -4.76 4.60
CA GLY A 25 -3.18 -4.78 6.01
C GLY A 25 -2.62 -6.02 6.70
N ALA A 26 -3.04 -6.25 7.94
CA ALA A 26 -2.61 -7.40 8.73
C ALA A 26 -3.73 -8.45 8.84
N LEU A 27 -3.36 -9.73 8.93
CA LEU A 27 -4.32 -10.77 9.30
C LEU A 27 -4.61 -10.71 10.79
N GLN A 28 -5.89 -10.71 11.15
CA GLN A 28 -6.35 -10.76 12.54
C GLN A 28 -7.41 -11.83 12.68
N THR A 29 -7.19 -12.75 13.63
CA THR A 29 -8.19 -13.75 14.02
C THR A 29 -8.83 -13.31 15.32
N ARG A 30 -10.15 -13.16 15.32
CA ARG A 30 -10.94 -12.89 16.53
C ARG A 30 -11.80 -14.07 16.90
N LYS A 31 -11.91 -14.31 18.20
CA LYS A 31 -12.82 -15.28 18.82
C LYS A 31 -14.08 -14.56 19.27
N TRP A 32 -15.24 -15.14 19.00
CA TRP A 32 -16.52 -14.64 19.49
C TRP A 32 -17.47 -15.81 19.74
N THR A 33 -18.45 -15.61 20.62
CA THR A 33 -19.45 -16.62 20.95
C THR A 33 -20.74 -16.28 20.23
N ASP A 34 -21.31 -17.25 19.51
CA ASP A 34 -22.59 -17.06 18.84
C ASP A 34 -23.78 -17.17 19.82
N GLN A 35 -24.99 -16.92 19.31
CA GLN A 35 -26.19 -16.92 20.14
C GLN A 35 -26.54 -18.30 20.73
N ALA A 36 -26.00 -19.39 20.16
CA ALA A 36 -26.15 -20.75 20.67
C ALA A 36 -25.08 -21.12 21.72
N GLY A 37 -24.19 -20.18 22.06
CA GLY A 37 -23.11 -20.41 23.02
C GLY A 37 -21.88 -21.10 22.40
N VAL A 38 -21.82 -21.25 21.09
CA VAL A 38 -20.70 -21.92 20.41
C VAL A 38 -19.59 -20.91 20.12
N GLU A 39 -18.35 -21.27 20.45
CA GLU A 39 -17.18 -20.47 20.12
C GLU A 39 -16.87 -20.52 18.62
N LYS A 40 -16.69 -19.35 18.00
CA LYS A 40 -16.35 -19.18 16.58
C LYS A 40 -15.10 -18.35 16.43
N TYR A 41 -14.36 -18.63 15.36
CA TYR A 41 -13.18 -17.89 14.95
C TYR A 41 -13.43 -17.23 13.61
N THR A 42 -12.99 -15.99 13.45
CA THR A 42 -13.08 -15.26 12.19
C THR A 42 -11.75 -14.60 11.91
N THR A 43 -11.15 -14.94 10.78
CA THR A 43 -9.91 -14.33 10.30
C THR A 43 -10.25 -13.27 9.27
N GLU A 44 -9.77 -12.06 9.49
CA GLU A 44 -10.05 -10.89 8.65
C GLU A 44 -8.74 -10.18 8.32
N VAL A 45 -8.67 -9.55 7.13
CA VAL A 45 -7.61 -8.57 6.83
C VAL A 45 -8.05 -7.23 7.41
N VAL A 46 -7.25 -6.67 8.32
CA VAL A 46 -7.53 -5.43 9.02
C VAL A 46 -6.54 -4.36 8.57
N VAL A 47 -7.06 -3.24 8.06
CA VAL A 47 -6.26 -2.11 7.56
C VAL A 47 -6.09 -1.09 8.68
N ASN A 48 -4.96 -1.20 9.38
CA ASN A 48 -4.58 -0.33 10.50
C ASN A 48 -3.51 0.69 10.09
N VAL A 49 -2.80 1.28 11.05
CA VAL A 49 -1.66 2.18 10.81
C VAL A 49 -0.61 1.48 9.93
N GLY A 50 -0.30 2.07 8.78
CA GLY A 50 0.62 1.51 7.79
C GLY A 50 -0.03 0.66 6.70
N GLY A 51 -1.31 0.31 6.85
CA GLY A 51 -2.08 -0.33 5.78
C GLY A 51 -2.59 0.68 4.75
N THR A 52 -2.89 0.21 3.54
CA THR A 52 -3.33 1.05 2.42
C THR A 52 -4.52 0.45 1.67
N MET A 53 -5.30 1.30 1.02
CA MET A 53 -6.35 0.92 0.09
C MET A 53 -6.24 1.76 -1.18
N GLN A 54 -6.29 1.12 -2.33
CA GLN A 54 -6.27 1.78 -3.63
C GLN A 54 -7.35 1.22 -4.54
N MET A 55 -8.14 2.11 -5.14
CA MET A 55 -9.11 1.73 -6.17
C MET A 55 -8.37 1.45 -7.48
N LEU A 56 -8.62 0.28 -8.06
CA LEU A 56 -8.01 -0.14 -9.33
C LEU A 56 -8.95 0.03 -10.53
N GLY A 57 -10.23 0.32 -10.27
CA GLY A 57 -11.23 0.58 -11.30
C GLY A 57 -11.27 2.06 -11.70
N GLY A 58 -11.07 2.34 -12.99
CA GLY A 58 -11.25 3.65 -13.59
C GLY A 58 -11.64 3.50 -15.05
N ARG A 59 -12.81 4.08 -15.41
CA ARG A 59 -13.53 4.03 -16.72
C ARG A 59 -14.60 2.94 -16.84
N GLN A 60 -15.57 2.92 -15.95
CA GLN A 60 -16.91 2.48 -16.34
C GLN A 60 -17.95 3.43 -15.74
N GLY A 61 -18.55 4.26 -16.59
CA GLY A 61 -19.66 5.14 -16.18
C GLY A 61 -19.53 6.63 -16.50
N GLY A 62 -18.62 7.05 -17.38
CA GLY A 62 -18.85 8.26 -18.17
C GLY A 62 -19.58 7.83 -19.43
N GLY A 63 -20.92 7.91 -19.43
CA GLY A 63 -21.69 7.75 -20.65
C GLY A 63 -21.24 8.78 -21.67
N ALA A 64 -20.31 8.41 -22.55
CA ALA A 64 -20.15 9.10 -23.80
C ALA A 64 -21.47 8.87 -24.56
N PRO A 65 -22.25 9.90 -24.89
CA PRO A 65 -23.34 9.71 -25.84
C PRO A 65 -22.68 9.24 -27.14
N ALA A 66 -23.03 8.03 -27.55
CA ALA A 66 -22.91 7.61 -28.93
C ALA A 66 -23.90 8.45 -29.75
N GLY A 67 -23.51 9.68 -30.03
CA GLY A 67 -24.04 10.54 -31.08
C GLY A 67 -22.80 11.15 -31.72
N GLY A 68 -22.38 10.72 -32.89
CA GLY A 68 -23.16 10.87 -34.10
C GLY A 68 -22.67 12.15 -34.79
N GLY A 69 -21.57 12.02 -35.55
CA GLY A 69 -21.37 12.82 -36.76
C GLY A 69 -20.60 14.15 -36.68
N GLN A 70 -19.81 14.32 -37.74
CA GLN A 70 -19.37 15.54 -38.42
C GLN A 70 -18.12 16.32 -37.95
N ALA A 71 -17.22 16.43 -38.94
CA ALA A 71 -16.40 17.58 -39.36
C ALA A 71 -15.23 18.00 -38.45
N ALA A 72 -13.98 17.76 -38.86
CA ALA A 72 -13.24 18.50 -39.89
C ALA A 72 -12.98 19.98 -39.54
N GLY A 73 -11.70 20.31 -39.38
CA GLY A 73 -11.16 21.66 -39.51
C GLY A 73 -10.82 22.36 -38.19
N GLY A 74 -9.65 23.01 -38.14
CA GLY A 74 -9.42 24.08 -37.16
C GLY A 74 -8.07 24.11 -36.44
N GLN A 75 -7.00 24.18 -37.22
CA GLN A 75 -5.82 25.05 -37.02
C GLN A 75 -5.90 26.11 -35.89
N GLY A 76 -4.87 26.18 -35.03
CA GLY A 76 -4.62 27.29 -34.10
C GLY A 76 -3.76 26.90 -32.89
N ASN A 77 -2.43 26.93 -32.99
CA ASN A 77 -1.60 28.06 -32.53
C ASN A 77 -1.88 28.53 -31.09
N TRP A 78 -1.20 27.94 -30.10
CA TRP A 78 -1.02 28.55 -28.77
C TRP A 78 0.37 28.24 -28.18
N GLY A 79 1.27 29.20 -28.41
CA GLY A 79 2.19 29.79 -27.42
C GLY A 79 3.09 28.88 -26.57
N GLN A 80 4.37 28.82 -26.94
CA GLN A 80 5.47 28.52 -26.01
C GLN A 80 5.53 29.53 -24.86
N PRO A 81 5.69 29.10 -23.60
CA PRO A 81 6.31 29.93 -22.58
C PRO A 81 7.82 29.69 -22.54
N GLN A 82 8.56 30.75 -22.83
CA GLN A 82 10.01 30.86 -22.72
C GLN A 82 10.38 30.98 -21.23
N GLN A 83 11.15 30.03 -20.67
CA GLN A 83 11.67 30.12 -19.31
C GLN A 83 13.04 30.80 -19.28
N PRO A 84 13.25 31.80 -18.42
CA PRO A 84 14.52 32.48 -18.28
C PRO A 84 15.56 31.65 -17.51
N GLN A 85 16.80 31.84 -17.97
CA GLN A 85 18.06 31.29 -17.53
C GLN A 85 18.38 31.69 -16.08
N GLY A 86 18.41 30.71 -15.19
CA GLY A 86 18.89 30.86 -13.81
C GLY A 86 20.25 30.20 -13.65
N GLY A 87 21.30 31.00 -13.62
CA GLY A 87 22.59 30.58 -13.11
C GLY A 87 22.54 30.46 -11.59
N ASN A 88 23.32 29.55 -11.02
CA ASN A 88 23.99 29.73 -9.74
C ASN A 88 25.07 28.65 -9.54
N GLN A 89 26.32 29.08 -9.72
CA GLN A 89 27.53 28.45 -9.23
C GLN A 89 27.62 28.61 -7.71
N PHE A 90 27.71 27.49 -6.99
CA PHE A 90 28.26 27.40 -5.64
C PHE A 90 28.67 25.93 -5.44
N SER A 91 29.94 25.54 -5.61
CA SER A 91 31.08 25.70 -4.69
C SER A 91 30.80 25.17 -3.29
N GLY A 92 31.52 24.11 -2.91
CA GLY A 92 31.87 23.86 -1.51
C GLY A 92 31.27 22.60 -0.92
N GLY A 93 32.15 21.78 -0.34
CA GLY A 93 31.78 20.91 0.78
C GLY A 93 32.06 19.43 0.58
N GLN A 94 33.35 19.07 0.59
CA GLN A 94 33.77 17.77 1.11
C GLN A 94 33.17 17.58 2.51
N GLN A 95 32.58 16.42 2.81
CA GLN A 95 32.59 15.91 4.18
C GLN A 95 32.47 14.37 4.18
N SER A 96 33.62 13.75 4.39
CA SER A 96 33.82 12.36 4.76
C SER A 96 33.09 12.04 6.07
N ARG A 97 32.47 10.86 6.17
CA ARG A 97 32.08 10.28 7.47
C ARG A 97 32.83 8.97 7.71
N PRO A 98 33.26 8.71 8.95
CA PRO A 98 34.23 7.66 9.28
C PRO A 98 33.57 6.29 9.47
N ALA A 99 34.38 5.25 9.25
CA ALA A 99 34.09 3.88 9.60
C ALA A 99 33.87 3.72 11.11
N GLN A 100 32.79 3.04 11.49
CA GLN A 100 32.51 2.71 12.89
C GLN A 100 32.83 1.24 13.14
N ASN A 101 33.91 1.07 13.90
CA ASN A 101 34.42 -0.14 14.51
C ASN A 101 33.38 -0.76 15.46
N SER A 102 32.95 -1.99 15.22
CA SER A 102 32.10 -2.77 16.12
C SER A 102 32.92 -3.90 16.74
N ASN A 103 33.48 -3.60 17.91
CA ASN A 103 34.02 -4.57 18.86
C ASN A 103 32.88 -5.00 19.79
N ALA A 104 32.50 -6.28 19.75
CA ALA A 104 31.57 -6.87 20.72
C ALA A 104 32.12 -8.22 21.23
N PRO A 105 32.02 -8.52 22.54
CA PRO A 105 32.64 -9.67 23.18
C PRO A 105 31.88 -10.98 22.93
N ALA A 106 32.62 -12.09 22.98
CA ALA A 106 32.11 -13.45 22.85
C ALA A 106 31.07 -13.78 23.94
N ALA A 107 29.86 -14.15 23.51
CA ALA A 107 28.86 -14.79 24.36
C ALA A 107 28.87 -16.28 24.07
N SER A 108 29.22 -17.06 25.08
CA SER A 108 29.20 -18.52 25.11
C SER A 108 27.75 -19.01 25.03
N SER A 109 27.33 -19.47 23.86
CA SER A 109 26.04 -20.15 23.68
C SER A 109 26.19 -21.63 24.06
N ASN A 110 25.77 -21.94 25.28
CA ASN A 110 25.52 -23.32 25.70
C ASN A 110 24.16 -23.74 25.11
N GLU A 111 24.14 -24.14 23.83
CA GLU A 111 22.95 -24.70 23.19
C GLU A 111 22.81 -26.19 23.56
N PRO A 112 21.63 -26.64 24.04
CA PRO A 112 21.32 -28.07 24.05
C PRO A 112 21.21 -28.57 22.59
N PRO A 113 21.60 -29.83 22.29
CA PRO A 113 21.50 -30.37 20.94
C PRO A 113 20.03 -30.32 20.50
N MET A 114 19.78 -29.56 19.44
CA MET A 114 18.49 -29.55 18.75
C MET A 114 18.24 -30.95 18.21
N ASP A 115 17.26 -31.66 18.78
CA ASP A 115 16.86 -32.98 18.32
C ASP A 115 15.96 -32.82 17.09
N PHE A 116 16.60 -32.74 15.92
CA PHE A 116 15.94 -32.62 14.62
C PHE A 116 15.33 -33.94 14.12
N ASP A 117 15.38 -35.02 14.92
CA ASP A 117 14.86 -36.34 14.54
C ASP A 117 13.41 -36.58 14.99
N ASP A 118 12.81 -35.72 15.83
CA ASP A 118 11.54 -36.04 16.53
C ASP A 118 10.26 -35.37 15.95
N ASP A 119 10.32 -34.59 14.86
CA ASP A 119 9.13 -33.84 14.40
C ASP A 119 9.02 -33.60 12.86
N ILE A 120 9.22 -34.65 12.04
CA ILE A 120 8.73 -34.65 10.64
C ILE A 120 7.44 -35.48 10.57
N PRO A 121 6.23 -34.88 10.67
CA PRO A 121 4.99 -35.58 10.39
C PRO A 121 4.80 -35.81 8.87
N PHE A 122 4.34 -37.01 8.51
CA PHE A 122 3.93 -37.40 7.14
C PHE A 122 2.71 -36.62 6.63
#